data_AF-A0A2K3JH21-F1
#
_entry.id   AF-A0A2K3JH21-F1
#
_cell.length_a   1.000
_cell.length_b   1.000
_cell.length_c   1.000
_cell.angle_alpha   90.00
_cell.angle_beta   90.00
_cell.angle_gamma   90.00
#
_symmetry.space_group_name_H-M   'P 1'
#
loop_
_entity.id
_entity.type
_entity.pdbx_description
1 polymer ?
#
loop_
_entity_poly.entity_id
_entity_poly.type
_entity_poly.pdbx_seq_one_letter_code
_entity_poly.pdbx_strand_id
1 'polypeptide(L)'
;MSGQDIQMVARKYALQNAVLFNGKANEKAVAGKVIAALKKDGVTPAEILPIVSEVVAQINRISAADQRAELATLAPELLQKEKKDKDFS
;
A
#
# COMPACT_ATOMS: atom_id res chain seq x y z
N MET A 1 -1.44 -13.00 14.54
CA MET A 1 -1.53 -12.67 13.10
C MET A 1 -0.60 -13.58 12.33
N SER A 2 -1.04 -14.07 11.19
CA SER A 2 -0.18 -14.83 10.27
C SER A 2 0.57 -13.85 9.36
N GLY A 3 1.73 -14.23 8.81
CA GLY A 3 2.46 -13.39 7.86
C GLY A 3 1.63 -12.96 6.63
N GLN A 4 0.55 -13.70 6.32
CA GLN A 4 -0.38 -13.36 5.25
C GLN A 4 -1.22 -12.12 5.56
N ASP A 5 -1.53 -11.84 6.84
CA ASP A 5 -2.26 -10.64 7.25
C ASP A 5 -1.42 -9.39 6.97
N ILE A 6 -0.12 -9.45 7.26
CA ILE A 6 0.83 -8.37 7.01
C ILE A 6 0.96 -8.12 5.50
N GLN A 7 1.06 -9.20 4.71
CA GLN A 7 1.18 -9.10 3.26
C GLN A 7 -0.06 -8.47 2.62
N MET A 8 -1.27 -8.82 3.06
CA MET A 8 -2.51 -8.21 2.54
C MET A 8 -2.56 -6.71 2.85
N VAL A 9 -2.22 -6.32 4.09
CA VAL A 9 -2.20 -4.90 4.50
C VAL A 9 -1.11 -4.13 3.74
N ALA A 10 0.08 -4.72 3.58
CA ALA A 10 1.15 -4.16 2.76
C ALA A 10 0.73 -3.95 1.31
N ARG A 11 0.06 -4.95 0.70
CA ARG A 11 -0.37 -4.89 -0.71
C ARG A 11 -1.43 -3.82 -0.92
N LYS A 12 -2.41 -3.75 -0.02
CA LYS A 12 -3.44 -2.70 0.00
C LYS A 12 -2.84 -1.29 0.00
N TYR A 13 -1.89 -1.03 0.90
CA TYR A 13 -1.28 0.30 0.99
C TYR A 13 -0.23 0.56 -0.10
N ALA A 14 0.46 -0.47 -0.60
CA ALA A 14 1.38 -0.36 -1.73
C ALA A 14 0.64 0.02 -3.01
N LEU A 15 -0.45 -0.66 -3.33
CA LEU A 15 -1.31 -0.34 -4.47
C LEU A 15 -1.88 1.08 -4.35
N GLN A 16 -2.42 1.45 -3.17
CA GLN A 16 -2.92 2.80 -2.96
C GLN A 16 -1.83 3.85 -3.21
N ASN A 17 -0.62 3.61 -2.70
CA ASN A 17 0.49 4.53 -2.92
C ASN A 17 0.90 4.56 -4.39
N ALA A 18 1.00 3.42 -5.07
CA ALA A 18 1.35 3.37 -6.47
C ALA A 18 0.36 4.16 -7.34
N VAL A 19 -0.95 3.94 -7.14
CA VAL A 19 -2.00 4.66 -7.88
C VAL A 19 -1.93 6.17 -7.64
N LEU A 20 -1.74 6.60 -6.38
CA LEU A 20 -1.58 8.02 -6.02
C LEU A 20 -0.32 8.69 -6.59
N PHE A 21 0.72 7.91 -6.89
CA PHE A 21 2.04 8.38 -7.31
C PHE A 21 2.39 7.89 -8.72
N ASN A 22 1.41 7.84 -9.63
CA ASN A 22 1.59 7.53 -11.06
C ASN A 22 2.27 6.18 -11.33
N GLY A 23 1.85 5.14 -10.61
CA GLY A 23 2.34 3.79 -10.77
C GLY A 23 3.55 3.41 -9.91
N LYS A 24 4.04 4.32 -9.06
CA LYS A 24 5.27 4.13 -8.30
C LYS A 24 5.02 4.14 -6.79
N ALA A 25 4.92 2.95 -6.21
CA ALA A 25 4.88 2.76 -4.76
C ALA A 25 6.24 3.13 -4.13
N ASN A 26 6.18 3.94 -3.08
CA ASN A 26 7.30 4.30 -2.24
C ASN A 26 7.30 3.44 -0.96
N GLU A 27 8.35 2.65 -0.80
CA GLU A 27 8.51 1.72 0.31
C GLU A 27 8.38 2.39 1.68
N LYS A 28 8.99 3.56 1.88
CA LYS A 28 8.93 4.28 3.17
C LYS A 28 7.51 4.75 3.49
N ALA A 29 6.80 5.27 2.48
CA ALA A 29 5.41 5.73 2.66
C ALA A 29 4.48 4.56 2.99
N VAL A 30 4.67 3.42 2.32
CA VAL A 30 3.89 2.20 2.54
C VAL A 30 4.21 1.61 3.92
N ALA A 31 5.49 1.45 4.26
CA ALA A 31 5.92 0.93 5.55
C ALA A 31 5.34 1.74 6.71
N GLY A 32 5.37 3.08 6.65
CA GLY A 32 4.77 3.94 7.66
C GLY A 32 3.27 3.69 7.85
N LYS A 33 2.51 3.51 6.76
CA LYS A 33 1.07 3.20 6.84
C LYS A 33 0.81 1.81 7.41
N VAL A 34 1.56 0.80 6.97
CA VAL A 34 1.40 -0.59 7.42
C VAL A 34 1.75 -0.72 8.89
N ILE A 35 2.85 -0.11 9.34
CA ILE A 35 3.22 -0.05 10.76
C ILE A 35 2.11 0.63 11.56
N ALA A 36 1.59 1.78 11.11
CA ALA A 36 0.52 2.46 11.83
C ALA A 36 -0.78 1.62 11.93
N ALA A 37 -1.09 0.86 10.88
CA ALA A 37 -2.25 -0.03 10.85
C ALA A 37 -2.08 -1.24 11.79
N LEU A 38 -0.92 -1.89 11.75
CA LEU A 38 -0.63 -3.12 12.50
C LEU A 38 -0.05 -2.87 13.90
N LYS A 39 0.27 -1.62 14.26
CA LYS A 39 0.73 -1.26 15.61
C LYS A 39 -0.28 -1.67 16.67
N LYS A 40 -1.57 -1.67 16.34
CA LYS A 40 -2.64 -2.12 17.25
C LYS A 40 -2.63 -3.62 17.50
N ASP A 41 -2.03 -4.40 16.60
CA ASP A 41 -1.99 -5.85 16.64
C ASP A 41 -0.70 -6.41 17.24
N GLY A 42 0.18 -5.54 17.75
CA GLY A 42 1.44 -5.93 18.41
C GLY A 42 2.53 -6.43 17.47
N VAL A 43 2.36 -6.25 16.16
CA VAL A 43 3.35 -6.67 15.14
C VAL A 43 4.56 -5.72 15.17
N THR A 44 5.76 -6.29 15.12
CA THR A 44 6.98 -5.49 15.14
C THR A 44 7.31 -4.91 13.76
N PRO A 45 7.90 -3.70 13.69
CA PRO A 45 8.37 -3.14 12.42
C PRO A 45 9.37 -4.06 11.71
N ALA A 46 10.18 -4.83 12.45
CA ALA A 46 11.17 -5.74 11.89
C ALA A 46 10.54 -6.87 11.05
N GLU A 47 9.33 -7.31 11.38
CA GLU A 47 8.57 -8.29 10.60
C GLU A 47 7.86 -7.65 9.41
N ILE A 48 7.43 -6.40 9.55
CA ILE A 48 6.68 -5.67 8.53
C ILE A 48 7.58 -5.23 7.37
N LEU A 49 8.76 -4.68 7.68
CA LEU A 49 9.67 -4.11 6.69
C LEU A 49 10.03 -5.07 5.53
N PRO A 50 10.47 -6.32 5.77
CA PRO A 50 10.83 -7.23 4.67
C PRO A 50 9.62 -7.54 3.77
N ILE A 51 8.44 -7.77 4.38
CA ILE A 51 7.20 -8.07 3.64
C ILE A 51 6.77 -6.86 2.80
N VAL A 52 6.86 -5.64 3.36
CA VAL A 52 6.54 -4.41 2.63
C VAL A 52 7.48 -4.20 1.45
N SER A 53 8.78 -4.44 1.64
CA SER A 53 9.79 -4.28 0.59
C SER A 53 9.50 -5.19 -0.62
N GLU A 54 9.22 -6.47 -0.35
CA GLU A 54 8.87 -7.44 -1.39
C GLU A 54 7.59 -7.06 -2.13
N VAL A 55 6.55 -6.70 -1.38
CA VAL A 55 5.26 -6.30 -1.96
C VAL A 55 5.41 -5.04 -2.81
N VAL A 56 6.12 -4.02 -2.34
CA VAL A 56 6.34 -2.77 -3.10
C VAL A 56 7.11 -3.05 -4.39
N ALA A 57 8.13 -3.92 -4.34
CA ALA A 57 8.86 -4.34 -5.53
C ALA A 57 7.95 -5.08 -6.53
N GLN A 58 7.03 -5.93 -6.07
CA GLN A 58 6.06 -6.60 -6.93
C GLN A 58 5.07 -5.62 -7.57
N ILE A 59 4.52 -4.70 -6.78
CA ILE A 59 3.57 -3.69 -7.27
C ILE A 59 4.24 -2.78 -8.30
N ASN A 60 5.48 -2.36 -8.07
CA ASN A 60 6.22 -1.52 -9.01
C ASN A 60 6.60 -2.22 -10.33
N ARG A 61 6.45 -3.56 -10.42
CA ARG A 61 6.68 -4.32 -11.66
C ARG A 61 5.45 -4.46 -12.55
N ILE A 62 4.25 -4.24 -12.01
CA ILE A 62 3.00 -4.27 -12.78
C ILE A 62 2.61 -2.86 -13.25
N SER A 63 1.75 -2.77 -14.27
CA SER A 63 1.37 -1.48 -14.85
C SER A 63 0.46 -0.68 -13.92
N ALA A 64 0.46 0.65 -14.04
CA ALA A 64 -0.44 1.51 -13.25
C ALA A 64 -1.93 1.16 -13.44
N ALA A 65 -2.31 0.67 -14.63
CA ALA A 65 -3.66 0.19 -14.91
C ALA A 65 -3.99 -1.07 -14.11
N ASP A 66 -3.08 -2.04 -14.08
CA ASP A 66 -3.23 -3.28 -13.31
C ASP A 66 -3.27 -2.99 -11.82
N GLN A 67 -2.41 -2.09 -11.33
CA GLN A 67 -2.41 -1.66 -9.93
C GLN A 67 -3.78 -1.07 -9.53
N ARG A 68 -4.36 -0.25 -10.39
CA ARG A 68 -5.68 0.36 -10.14
C ARG A 68 -6.80 -0.68 -10.18
N ALA A 69 -6.76 -1.61 -11.13
CA ALA A 69 -7.74 -2.70 -11.23
C ALA A 69 -7.66 -3.63 -10.01
N GLU A 70 -6.45 -3.92 -9.55
CA GLU A 70 -6.22 -4.74 -8.37
C GLU A 70 -6.68 -4.03 -7.09
N LEU A 71 -6.38 -2.72 -6.96
CA LEU A 71 -6.86 -1.91 -5.84
C LEU A 71 -8.39 -1.80 -5.84
N ALA A 72 -9.03 -1.71 -7.01
CA ALA A 72 -10.48 -1.69 -7.12
C ALA A 72 -11.12 -2.99 -6.63
N THR A 73 -10.45 -4.11 -6.83
CA THR A 73 -10.90 -5.42 -6.35
C THR A 73 -10.66 -5.60 -4.86
N LEU A 74 -9.48 -5.17 -4.37
CA LEU A 74 -9.01 -5.47 -3.02
C LEU A 74 -9.46 -4.44 -1.97
N ALA A 75 -9.50 -3.16 -2.34
CA ALA A 75 -9.89 -2.06 -1.47
C ALA A 75 -10.45 -0.87 -2.27
N PRO A 76 -11.63 -1.00 -2.89
CA PRO A 76 -12.24 0.07 -3.69
C PRO A 76 -12.47 1.35 -2.88
N GLU A 77 -12.63 1.27 -1.56
CA GLU A 77 -12.76 2.43 -0.67
C GLU A 77 -11.51 3.32 -0.66
N LEU A 78 -10.34 2.77 -1.00
CA LEU A 78 -9.08 3.52 -1.03
C LEU A 78 -8.86 4.29 -2.34
N LEU A 79 -9.59 3.95 -3.41
CA LEU A 79 -9.59 4.68 -4.68
C LEU A 79 -10.36 6.01 -4.58
N GLN A 80 -11.40 6.09 -3.76
CA GLN A 80 -12.22 7.31 -3.64
C GLN A 80 -11.46 8.49 -3.00
N LYS A 81 -10.42 8.22 -2.20
CA LYS A 81 -9.61 9.26 -1.54
C LYS A 81 -8.69 10.05 -2.49
N GLU A 82 -8.59 9.69 -3.76
CA GLU A 82 -7.79 10.44 -4.74
C GLU A 82 -8.42 11.77 -5.19
N LYS A 83 -9.74 11.94 -5.05
CA LYS A 83 -10.44 13.19 -5.40
C LYS A 83 -10.50 14.18 -4.24
N LYS A 84 -9.37 14.43 -3.57
CA LYS A 84 -9.20 15.72 -2.89
C LYS A 84 -8.23 16.52 -3.72
N ASP A 85 -8.81 17.40 -4.52
CA ASP A 85 -8.17 18.53 -5.17
C ASP A 85 -6.95 18.99 -4.38
N LYS A 86 -5.78 18.83 -4.99
CA LYS A 86 -4.63 19.66 -4.67
C LYS A 86 -4.92 21.05 -5.24
N ASP A 87 -5.86 21.77 -4.63
CA ASP A 87 -5.82 23.23 -4.62
C ASP A 87 -4.60 23.60 -3.77
N PHE A 88 -3.45 23.68 -4.43
CA PHE A 88 -2.35 24.51 -3.93
C PHE A 88 -2.79 25.95 -4.16
N SER A 89 -3.42 26.56 -3.15
CA SER A 89 -3.52 28.01 -3.04
C SER A 89 -2.22 28.61 -2.51
#